data_AF-A0A0S9Q2R4-F1
#
_entry.id   AF-A0A0S9Q2R4-F1
#
_cell.length_a   1.000
_cell.length_b   1.000
_cell.length_c   1.000
_cell.angle_alpha   90.00
_cell.angle_beta   90.00
_cell.angle_gamma   90.00
#
_symmetry.space_group_name_H-M   'P 1'
#
loop_
_entity.id
_entity.type
_entity.pdbx_description
1 polymer ?
#
loop_
_entity_poly.entity_id
_entity_poly.type
_entity_poly.pdbx_seq_one_letter_code
_entity_poly.pdbx_strand_id
1 'polypeptide(L)' 'MVANVLTIAVAPGERVETGDTVVLLESMKMEIPVIAEVPGVVTEVRVSPGDVVQEGDLLVALTRA' A
#
# COMPACT_ATOMS: atom_id res chain seq x y z
N MET A 1 -4.25 13.92 -4.38
CA MET A 1 -5.18 12.95 -5.03
C MET A 1 -6.07 12.30 -3.96
N VAL A 2 -7.31 11.87 -4.27
CA VAL A 2 -8.18 11.11 -3.35
C VAL A 2 -8.54 9.76 -3.99
N ALA A 3 -8.45 8.67 -3.23
CA ALA A 3 -8.74 7.31 -3.70
C ALA A 3 -9.32 6.44 -2.58
N ASN A 4 -9.95 5.32 -2.94
CA ASN A 4 -10.39 4.29 -2.01
C ASN A 4 -9.38 3.14 -1.98
N VAL A 5 -9.20 2.48 -0.84
CA VAL A 5 -8.43 1.25 -0.73
C VAL A 5 -9.26 0.09 -1.28
N LEU A 6 -8.83 -0.51 -2.39
CA LEU A 6 -9.50 -1.65 -2.99
C LEU A 6 -9.08 -2.95 -2.31
N THR A 7 -7.77 -3.21 -2.26
CA THR A 7 -7.20 -4.38 -1.58
C THR A 7 -5.84 -4.06 -0.96
N ILE A 8 -5.48 -4.85 0.04
CA ILE A 8 -4.15 -4.88 0.63
C ILE A 8 -3.50 -6.17 0.15
N ALA A 9 -2.33 -6.04 -0.49
CA ALA A 9 -1.65 -7.17 -1.12
C ALA A 9 -0.63 -7.83 -0.19
N VAL A 10 -0.35 -7.24 0.98
CA VAL A 10 0.70 -7.67 1.91
C VAL A 10 0.23 -7.70 3.36
N ALA A 11 0.93 -8.45 4.21
CA ALA A 11 0.67 -8.51 5.64
C ALA A 11 1.89 -8.11 6.49
N PRO A 12 1.71 -7.63 7.75
CA PRO A 12 2.83 -7.42 8.66
C PRO A 12 3.69 -8.68 8.84
N GLY A 13 5.01 -8.51 8.75
CA GLY A 13 6.01 -9.58 8.76
C GLY A 13 6.37 -10.13 7.39
N GLU A 14 5.65 -9.75 6.34
CA GLU A 14 5.94 -10.16 4.96
C GLU A 14 7.11 -9.38 4.37
N ARG A 15 7.92 -10.06 3.54
CA ARG A 15 9.05 -9.45 2.83
C ARG A 15 8.59 -9.00 1.46
N VAL A 16 8.95 -7.79 1.06
CA VAL A 16 8.65 -7.19 -0.24
C VAL A 16 9.93 -6.78 -0.94
N GLU A 17 9.92 -6.81 -2.26
CA GLU A 17 10.99 -6.35 -3.15
C GLU A 17 10.58 -5.04 -3.85
N THR A 18 11.56 -4.33 -4.42
CA THR A 18 11.27 -3.12 -5.20
C THR A 18 10.34 -3.44 -6.37
N GLY A 19 9.24 -2.70 -6.48
CA GLY A 19 8.22 -2.87 -7.52
C GLY A 19 7.04 -3.74 -7.11
N ASP A 20 7.11 -4.45 -5.98
CA ASP A 20 5.96 -5.22 -5.48
C ASP A 20 4.80 -4.30 -5.11
N THR A 21 3.59 -4.68 -5.49
CA THR A 21 2.39 -3.94 -5.10
C THR A 21 2.04 -4.24 -3.65
N VAL A 22 1.89 -3.20 -2.82
CA VAL A 22 1.55 -3.32 -1.40
C VAL A 22 0.07 -3.02 -1.13
N VAL A 23 -0.50 -2.06 -1.87
CA VAL A 23 -1.90 -1.65 -1.77
C VAL A 23 -2.41 -1.36 -3.17
N LEU A 24 -3.63 -1.78 -3.47
CA LEU A 24 -4.32 -1.39 -4.69
C LEU A 24 -5.37 -0.34 -4.34
N LEU A 25 -5.28 0.84 -4.96
CA LEU A 25 -6.24 1.91 -4.78
C LEU A 25 -7.20 1.98 -5.99
N GLU A 26 -8.38 2.54 -5.78
CA GLU A 26 -9.34 2.86 -6.82
C GLU A 26 -9.67 4.35 -6.81
N SER A 27 -9.59 5.01 -7.96
CA SER A 27 -10.13 6.36 -8.14
C SER A 27 -10.71 6.51 -9.53
N MET A 28 -11.93 7.04 -9.65
CA MET A 28 -12.62 7.26 -10.93
C MET A 28 -12.68 6.01 -11.84
N LYS A 29 -12.92 4.83 -11.25
CA LYS A 29 -12.94 3.50 -11.92
C LYS A 29 -11.58 3.05 -12.47
N MET A 30 -10.50 3.70 -12.07
CA MET A 30 -9.14 3.32 -12.40
C MET A 30 -8.47 2.69 -11.18
N GLU A 31 -7.81 1.57 -11.40
CA GLU A 31 -6.96 0.91 -10.41
C GLU A 31 -5.57 1.54 -10.41
N ILE A 32 -5.04 1.81 -9.23
CA ILE A 32 -3.77 2.49 -9.01
C ILE A 32 -2.94 1.65 -8.04
N PRO A 33 -1.96 0.86 -8.53
CA PRO A 33 -1.10 0.08 -7.65
C PRO A 33 -0.11 0.99 -6.93
N VAL A 34 -0.06 0.87 -5.60
CA VAL A 34 0.99 1.46 -4.78
C VAL A 34 2.10 0.42 -4.65
N ILE A 35 3.29 0.78 -5.14
CA ILE A 35 4.44 -0.12 -5.18
C ILE A 35 5.45 0.19 -4.07
N ALA A 36 6.17 -0.84 -3.62
CA ALA A 36 7.32 -0.69 -2.74
C ALA A 36 8.49 -0.09 -3.53
N GLU A 37 9.01 1.06 -3.09
CA GLU A 37 10.16 1.70 -3.74
C GLU A 37 11.49 1.04 -3.37
N VAL A 38 11.55 0.37 -2.22
CA VAL A 38 12.74 -0.30 -1.68
C VAL A 38 12.37 -1.68 -1.13
N PRO A 39 13.31 -2.65 -1.15
CA PRO A 39 13.07 -3.94 -0.51
C PRO A 39 13.03 -3.78 1.02
N GLY A 40 12.25 -4.62 1.67
CA GLY A 40 12.03 -4.50 3.11
C GLY A 40 11.10 -5.55 3.69
N VAL A 41 10.79 -5.38 4.97
CA VAL A 41 9.77 -6.18 5.66
C VAL A 41 8.65 -5.23 6.09
N VAL A 42 7.41 -5.62 5.80
CA VAL A 42 6.22 -4.88 6.23
C VAL A 42 6.15 -4.89 7.75
N THR A 43 6.26 -3.72 8.37
CA THR A 43 6.13 -3.59 9.81
C THR A 43 4.69 -3.35 10.21
N GLU A 44 3.95 -2.61 9.38
CA GLU A 44 2.60 -2.18 9.71
C GLU A 44 1.79 -1.85 8.45
N VAL A 45 0.50 -2.20 8.49
CA VAL A 45 -0.49 -1.76 7.51
C VAL A 45 -1.51 -0.90 8.26
N ARG A 46 -1.69 0.35 7.82
CA ARG A 46 -2.46 1.39 8.52
C ARG A 46 -3.83 1.66 7.90
N VAL A 47 -4.22 0.85 6.92
CA VAL A 47 -5.47 0.99 6.17
C VAL A 47 -6.19 -0.34 6.05
N SER A 48 -7.47 -0.28 5.70
CA SER A 48 -8.37 -1.41 5.44
C SER A 48 -9.08 -1.24 4.09
N PRO A 49 -9.50 -2.33 3.42
CA PRO A 49 -10.35 -2.22 2.23
C PRO A 49 -11.60 -1.38 2.49
N GLY A 50 -11.88 -0.43 1.62
CA GLY A 50 -12.97 0.54 1.74
C GLY A 50 -12.58 1.89 2.36
N ASP A 51 -11.39 2.01 2.95
CA ASP A 51 -10.92 3.29 3.50
C ASP A 51 -10.70 4.33 2.38
N VAL A 52 -11.03 5.58 2.68
CA VAL A 52 -10.73 6.73 1.80
C VAL A 52 -9.38 7.30 2.20
N VAL A 53 -8.46 7.42 1.25
CA VAL A 53 -7.11 7.92 1.46
C VAL A 53 -6.80 9.11 0.56
N GLN A 54 -5.86 9.93 1.00
CA GLN A 54 -5.35 11.08 0.30
C GLN A 54 -3.84 10.99 0.15
N GLU A 55 -3.33 11.83 -0.74
CA GLU A 55 -1.89 11.99 -0.92
C GLU A 55 -1.22 12.45 0.37
N GLY A 56 -0.18 11.71 0.79
CA GLY A 56 0.51 11.93 2.06
C GLY A 56 0.05 11.02 3.21
N ASP A 57 -1.07 10.31 3.05
CA ASP A 57 -1.51 9.34 4.06
C ASP A 57 -0.56 8.13 4.14
N LEU A 58 -0.30 7.67 5.35
CA LEU A 58 0.51 6.49 5.60
C LEU A 58 -0.32 5.23 5.36
N LEU A 59 0.04 4.45 4.34
CA LEU A 59 -0.65 3.19 4.00
C LEU A 59 0.04 1.98 4.63
N VAL A 60 1.34 1.84 4.37
CA VAL A 60 2.17 0.71 4.80
C VAL A 60 3.53 1.24 5.24
N ALA A 61 4.05 0.70 6.34
CA ALA A 61 5.40 0.97 6.81
C ALA A 61 6.30 -0.25 6.54
N LEU A 62 7.53 0.02 6.07
CA LEU A 62 8.55 -0.98 5.78
C LEU A 62 9.80 -0.72 6.62
N THR A 63 10.46 -1.78 7.11
CA THR A 63 11.88 -1.66 7.49
C THR A 63 12.73 -1.67 6.24
N ARG A 64 13.75 -0.81 6.19
CA ARG A 64 14.77 -0.88 5.15
C ARG A 64 15.63 -2.12 5.37
N ALA A 65 15.70 -3.00 4.36
CA ALA A 65 16.65 -4.11 4.34
C ALA A 65 18.07 -3.65 3.98
#